data_AF-V6HF83-F1
#
_entry.id   AF-V6HF83-F1
#
_cell.length_a   1.000
_cell.length_b   1.000
_cell.length_c   1.000
_cell.angle_alpha   90.00
_cell.angle_beta   90.00
_cell.angle_gamma   90.00
#
_symmetry.space_group_name_H-M   'P 1'
#
loop_
_entity.id
_entity.type
_entity.pdbx_description
1 polymer ?
#
loop_
_entity_poly.entity_id
_entity_poly.type
_entity_poly.pdbx_seq_one_letter_code
_entity_poly.pdbx_strand_id
1 'polypeptide(L)'
;MPFGWANYEAPEGVPRHITSGLWQNYKPVEDYAKALAIELENAELFREASFDNKKGDKYYIQGTIVNTGYKGKMFSYLLSIWGPLLWFVGLPAVTVENSLTLELSLMNHKTKKTLFSKKYTATPFSEVGWIYDLPNDFRYAEMVKEIYGQFVTDLKTTFPKGLKD
;
A
#
# COMPACT_ATOMS: atom_id res chain seq x y z
N MET A 1 29.56 -2.28 12.46
CA MET A 1 28.48 -2.02 11.49
C MET A 1 27.97 -0.60 11.67
N PRO A 2 27.80 0.20 10.59
CA PRO A 2 27.27 1.56 10.67
C PRO A 2 25.77 1.59 10.99
N PHE A 3 25.02 0.57 10.56
CA PHE A 3 23.59 0.42 10.78
C PHE A 3 23.16 -1.04 10.63
N GLY A 4 22.03 -1.40 11.24
CA GLY A 4 21.21 -2.54 10.83
C GLY A 4 20.24 -2.13 9.72
N TRP A 5 19.83 -3.05 8.86
CA TRP A 5 18.89 -2.76 7.79
C TRP A 5 17.93 -3.93 7.55
N ALA A 6 16.76 -3.60 7.02
CA ALA A 6 15.75 -4.53 6.54
C ALA A 6 15.27 -4.04 5.15
N ASN A 7 15.15 -4.95 4.19
CA ASN A 7 14.62 -4.65 2.86
C ASN A 7 13.76 -5.82 2.42
N TYR A 8 12.47 -5.59 2.25
CA TYR A 8 11.49 -6.61 1.91
C TYR A 8 10.64 -6.13 0.73
N GLU A 9 10.47 -6.99 -0.26
CA GLU A 9 9.55 -6.73 -1.38
C GLU A 9 8.09 -7.07 -1.01
N ALA A 10 7.91 -7.97 -0.04
CA ALA A 10 6.64 -8.42 0.53
C ALA A 10 6.78 -8.51 2.07
N PRO A 11 6.72 -7.38 2.79
CA PRO A 11 6.93 -7.30 4.24
C PRO A 11 5.84 -8.01 5.06
N GLU A 12 4.66 -8.22 4.51
CA GLU A 12 3.51 -8.83 5.20
C GLU A 12 3.78 -10.25 5.72
N GLY A 13 4.71 -10.99 5.11
CA GLY A 13 5.10 -12.34 5.53
C GLY A 13 6.21 -12.39 6.57
N VAL A 14 6.78 -11.24 6.96
CA VAL A 14 8.01 -11.18 7.77
C VAL A 14 7.69 -10.92 9.25
N PRO A 15 8.28 -11.69 10.19
CA PRO A 15 7.93 -11.58 11.61
C PRO A 15 8.60 -10.43 12.37
N ARG A 16 9.58 -9.74 11.79
CA ARG A 16 10.29 -8.64 12.43
C ARG A 16 10.63 -7.54 11.43
N HIS A 17 10.27 -6.31 11.79
CA HIS A 17 10.60 -5.07 11.10
C HIS A 17 11.44 -4.19 12.03
N ILE A 18 11.81 -2.98 11.59
CA ILE A 18 12.73 -2.12 12.35
C ILE A 18 12.07 -1.54 13.60
N THR A 19 10.83 -1.06 13.52
CA THR A 19 10.12 -0.48 14.66
C THR A 19 8.96 -1.34 15.17
N SER A 20 8.52 -2.31 14.37
CA SER A 20 7.35 -3.15 14.63
C SER A 20 7.66 -4.65 14.53
N GLY A 21 6.79 -5.44 15.17
CA GLY A 21 6.83 -6.90 15.13
C GLY A 21 6.13 -7.49 13.90
N LEU A 22 5.68 -8.74 14.04
CA LEU A 22 4.88 -9.41 13.02
C LEU A 22 3.56 -8.66 12.81
N TRP A 23 3.25 -8.37 11.56
CA TRP A 23 1.99 -7.76 11.19
C TRP A 23 0.89 -8.83 11.17
N GLN A 24 0.16 -8.94 12.28
CA GLN A 24 -0.91 -9.92 12.42
C GLN A 24 -2.18 -9.43 11.71
N ASN A 25 -2.85 -10.35 11.01
CA ASN A 25 -4.14 -10.13 10.33
C ASN A 25 -4.12 -9.15 9.15
N TYR A 26 -2.94 -8.74 8.65
CA TYR A 26 -2.86 -7.97 7.42
C TYR A 26 -2.96 -8.89 6.21
N LYS A 27 -4.03 -8.75 5.41
CA LYS A 27 -4.26 -9.56 4.22
C LYS A 27 -4.44 -8.63 3.01
N PRO A 28 -3.34 -8.15 2.41
CA PRO A 28 -3.39 -7.15 1.34
C PRO A 28 -4.40 -7.49 0.23
N VAL A 29 -4.45 -8.75 -0.19
CA VAL A 29 -5.36 -9.20 -1.25
C VAL A 29 -6.84 -8.98 -0.91
N GLU A 30 -7.25 -9.26 0.33
CA GLU A 30 -8.63 -9.10 0.77
C GLU A 30 -8.92 -7.64 1.18
N ASP A 31 -8.03 -7.05 1.98
CA ASP A 31 -8.26 -5.76 2.62
C ASP A 31 -8.25 -4.62 1.59
N TYR A 32 -7.36 -4.70 0.59
CA TYR A 32 -7.30 -3.72 -0.49
C TYR A 32 -8.58 -3.79 -1.33
N ALA A 33 -9.00 -5.00 -1.70
CA ALA A 33 -10.20 -5.16 -2.52
C ALA A 33 -11.47 -4.70 -1.78
N LYS A 34 -11.58 -4.94 -0.47
CA LYS A 34 -12.67 -4.40 0.37
C LYS A 34 -12.62 -2.88 0.45
N ALA A 35 -11.44 -2.30 0.66
CA ALA A 35 -11.28 -0.85 0.70
C ALA A 35 -11.64 -0.19 -0.64
N LEU A 36 -11.28 -0.83 -1.77
CA LEU A 36 -11.66 -0.34 -3.10
C LEU A 36 -13.17 -0.36 -3.30
N ALA A 37 -13.87 -1.41 -2.85
CA ALA A 37 -15.32 -1.49 -2.94
C ALA A 37 -16.00 -0.31 -2.21
N ILE A 38 -15.53 0.00 -0.99
CA ILE A 38 -16.02 1.14 -0.21
C ILE A 38 -15.74 2.47 -0.92
N GLU A 39 -14.54 2.67 -1.46
CA GLU A 39 -14.20 3.90 -2.18
C GLU A 39 -15.01 4.07 -3.47
N LEU A 40 -15.33 2.98 -4.17
CA LEU A 40 -16.18 3.01 -5.37
C LEU A 40 -17.64 3.34 -5.06
N GLU A 41 -18.17 2.81 -3.96
CA GLU A 41 -19.50 3.12 -3.46
C GLU A 41 -19.58 4.60 -3.04
N ASN A 42 -18.61 5.08 -2.26
CA ASN A 42 -18.51 6.50 -1.88
C ASN A 42 -18.35 7.44 -3.08
N ALA A 43 -17.75 6.97 -4.18
CA ALA A 43 -17.57 7.76 -5.38
C ALA A 43 -18.83 7.87 -6.25
N GLU A 44 -19.90 7.14 -5.93
CA GLU A 44 -21.16 7.02 -6.68
C GLU A 44 -20.97 6.62 -8.16
N LEU A 45 -19.85 5.94 -8.46
CA LEU A 45 -19.55 5.47 -9.82
C LEU A 45 -20.37 4.25 -10.22
N PHE A 46 -20.74 3.44 -9.23
CA PHE A 46 -21.52 2.23 -9.38
C PHE A 46 -22.69 2.27 -8.39
N ARG A 47 -23.82 1.66 -8.78
CA ARG A 47 -25.00 1.56 -7.91
C ARG A 47 -24.71 0.71 -6.66
N GLU A 48 -23.88 -0.31 -6.82
CA GLU A 48 -23.46 -1.22 -5.75
C GLU A 48 -22.07 -1.74 -6.11
N ALA A 49 -21.17 -1.77 -5.12
CA ALA A 49 -19.83 -2.33 -5.25
C ALA A 49 -19.56 -3.24 -4.05
N SER A 50 -19.15 -4.48 -4.32
CA SER A 50 -18.88 -5.45 -3.26
C SER A 50 -17.64 -6.28 -3.60
N PHE A 51 -17.01 -6.79 -2.55
CA PHE A 51 -15.90 -7.71 -2.66
C PHE A 51 -16.42 -9.16 -2.72
N ASP A 52 -16.06 -9.88 -3.79
CA ASP A 52 -16.27 -11.32 -3.91
C ASP A 52 -15.02 -11.96 -4.53
N ASN A 53 -14.76 -13.22 -4.17
CA ASN A 53 -13.73 -14.05 -4.79
C ASN A 53 -14.15 -14.55 -6.19
N LYS A 54 -15.45 -14.48 -6.50
CA LYS A 54 -16.00 -14.80 -7.83
C LYS A 54 -16.05 -13.55 -8.72
N LYS A 55 -15.94 -13.76 -10.03
CA LYS A 55 -16.12 -12.69 -11.01
C LYS A 55 -17.58 -12.26 -11.00
N GLY A 56 -17.83 -10.96 -10.81
CA GLY A 56 -19.17 -10.38 -10.85
C GLY A 56 -19.85 -10.49 -12.23
N ASP A 57 -21.17 -10.31 -12.25
CA ASP A 57 -22.04 -10.68 -13.39
C ASP A 57 -21.92 -9.76 -14.63
N LYS A 58 -21.71 -8.45 -14.44
CA LYS A 58 -21.61 -7.47 -15.54
C LYS A 58 -20.19 -6.94 -15.72
N TYR A 59 -19.67 -6.30 -14.69
CA TYR A 59 -18.31 -5.78 -14.64
C TYR A 59 -17.64 -6.26 -13.37
N TYR A 60 -16.32 -6.46 -13.45
CA TYR A 60 -15.51 -6.71 -12.28
C TYR A 60 -14.23 -5.91 -12.38
N ILE A 61 -13.73 -5.47 -11.24
CA ILE A 61 -12.44 -4.82 -11.13
C ILE A 61 -11.47 -5.85 -10.57
N GLN A 62 -10.34 -5.99 -11.25
CA GLN A 62 -9.26 -6.87 -10.83
C GLN A 62 -8.04 -6.00 -10.49
N GLY A 63 -7.45 -6.27 -9.33
CA GLY A 63 -6.21 -5.64 -8.90
C GLY A 63 -5.08 -6.65 -8.84
N THR A 64 -3.91 -6.24 -9.29
CA THR A 64 -2.64 -6.98 -9.10
C THR A 64 -1.72 -6.13 -8.24
N ILE A 65 -1.26 -6.67 -7.13
CA ILE A 65 -0.23 -6.05 -6.31
C ILE A 65 1.11 -6.29 -7.01
N VAL A 66 1.71 -5.21 -7.52
CA VAL A 66 2.98 -5.29 -8.24
C VAL A 66 4.16 -5.16 -7.29
N ASN A 67 4.03 -4.32 -6.27
CA ASN A 67 5.09 -4.06 -5.30
C ASN A 67 4.50 -3.56 -3.97
N THR A 68 4.95 -4.13 -2.85
CA THR A 68 4.71 -3.68 -1.47
C THR A 68 6.04 -3.48 -0.74
N GLY A 69 7.01 -2.84 -1.38
CA GLY A 69 8.36 -2.68 -0.82
C GLY A 69 8.41 -1.93 0.51
N TYR A 70 9.25 -2.43 1.41
CA TYR A 70 9.60 -1.85 2.70
C TYR A 70 11.11 -1.80 2.83
N LYS A 71 11.64 -0.65 3.26
CA LYS A 71 13.05 -0.50 3.65
C LYS A 71 13.12 0.16 5.00
N GLY A 72 13.89 -0.44 5.89
CA GLY A 72 14.15 0.08 7.21
C GLY A 72 15.65 0.12 7.49
N LYS A 73 16.11 1.16 8.20
CA LYS A 73 17.49 1.25 8.71
C LYS A 73 17.47 1.61 10.18
N MET A 74 18.41 1.09 10.95
CA MET A 74 18.64 1.40 12.36
C MET A 74 20.09 1.83 12.56
N PHE A 75 20.33 3.06 13.01
CA PHE A 75 21.66 3.65 13.04
C PHE A 75 22.47 3.26 14.27
N SER A 76 23.62 2.64 14.07
CA SER A 76 24.58 2.34 15.15
C SER A 76 25.82 3.23 15.11
N TYR A 77 25.89 4.20 14.18
CA TYR A 77 26.93 5.24 14.09
C TYR A 77 28.37 4.71 14.08
N LEU A 78 28.58 3.49 13.57
CA LEU A 78 29.85 2.73 13.67
C LEU A 78 30.30 2.40 15.10
N LEU A 79 29.51 2.74 16.11
CA LEU A 79 29.76 2.48 17.53
C LEU A 79 29.24 1.11 17.99
N SER A 80 28.66 0.32 17.09
CA SER A 80 28.14 -1.02 17.36
C SER A 80 27.18 -1.01 18.56
N ILE A 81 27.45 -1.77 19.63
CA ILE A 81 26.60 -1.85 20.83
C ILE A 81 26.50 -0.52 21.60
N TRP A 82 27.41 0.43 21.36
CA TRP A 82 27.39 1.76 21.99
C TRP A 82 26.57 2.78 21.19
N GLY A 83 26.18 2.46 19.95
CA GLY A 83 25.35 3.32 19.10
C GLY A 83 24.06 3.83 19.78
N PRO A 84 23.32 2.99 20.54
CA PRO A 84 22.11 3.42 21.25
C PRO A 84 22.31 4.57 22.24
N LEU A 85 23.53 4.78 22.77
CA LEU A 85 23.81 5.93 23.64
C LEU A 85 23.57 7.26 22.93
N LEU A 86 23.85 7.32 21.63
CA LEU A 86 23.64 8.52 20.83
C LEU A 86 22.15 8.81 20.59
N TRP A 87 21.29 7.79 20.62
CA TRP A 87 19.84 8.00 20.49
C TRP A 87 19.27 8.74 21.69
N PHE A 88 19.80 8.48 22.90
CA PHE A 88 19.36 9.16 24.12
C PHE A 88 19.64 10.67 24.10
N VAL A 89 20.70 11.10 23.41
CA VAL A 89 21.04 12.53 23.24
C VAL A 89 20.39 13.15 22.00
N GLY A 90 19.46 12.43 21.35
CA GLY A 90 18.61 12.98 20.28
C GLY A 90 19.10 12.74 18.85
N LEU A 91 20.10 11.87 18.63
CA LEU A 91 20.45 11.46 17.28
C LEU A 91 19.37 10.50 16.71
N PRO A 92 19.13 10.52 15.39
CA PRO A 92 18.19 9.60 14.74
C PRO A 92 18.42 8.13 15.10
N ALA A 93 17.36 7.40 15.42
CA ALA A 93 17.46 5.98 15.70
C ALA A 93 17.26 5.16 14.44
N VAL A 94 16.29 5.52 13.61
CA VAL A 94 15.80 4.69 12.50
C VAL A 94 15.39 5.52 11.28
N THR A 95 15.28 4.87 10.13
CA THR A 95 14.51 5.37 8.98
C THR A 95 13.58 4.27 8.47
N VAL A 96 12.39 4.65 8.05
CA VAL A 96 11.40 3.77 7.42
C VAL A 96 11.07 4.33 6.05
N GLU A 97 10.99 3.46 5.04
CA GLU A 97 10.55 3.80 3.69
C GLU A 97 9.55 2.75 3.18
N ASN A 98 8.46 3.20 2.56
CA ASN A 98 7.48 2.32 1.90
C ASN A 98 7.30 2.70 0.43
N SER A 99 7.12 1.69 -0.40
CA SER A 99 6.75 1.83 -1.81
C SER A 99 5.56 0.92 -2.11
N LEU A 100 4.56 1.44 -2.82
CA LEU A 100 3.38 0.68 -3.21
C LEU A 100 3.09 0.88 -4.69
N THR A 101 2.83 -0.21 -5.39
CA THR A 101 2.42 -0.17 -6.79
C THR A 101 1.34 -1.20 -7.04
N LEU A 102 0.22 -0.74 -7.59
CA LEU A 102 -0.94 -1.55 -7.92
C LEU A 102 -1.27 -1.40 -9.42
N GLU A 103 -1.63 -2.49 -10.06
CA GLU A 103 -2.27 -2.45 -11.37
C GLU A 103 -3.76 -2.72 -11.18
N LEU A 104 -4.61 -1.82 -11.68
CA LEU A 104 -6.05 -1.93 -11.57
C LEU A 104 -6.67 -2.00 -12.97
N SER A 105 -7.52 -3.00 -13.18
CA SER A 105 -8.18 -3.26 -14.45
C SER A 105 -9.69 -3.39 -14.26
N LEU A 106 -10.45 -2.65 -15.05
CA LEU A 106 -11.90 -2.83 -15.20
C LEU A 106 -12.18 -3.75 -16.38
N MET A 107 -12.89 -4.84 -16.13
CA MET A 107 -13.21 -5.86 -17.14
C MET A 107 -14.72 -6.06 -17.26
N ASN A 108 -15.18 -6.35 -18.48
CA ASN A 108 -16.55 -6.79 -18.73
C ASN A 108 -16.60 -8.32 -18.68
N HIS A 109 -17.49 -8.88 -17.86
CA HIS A 109 -17.63 -10.31 -17.67
C HIS A 109 -18.09 -11.03 -18.93
N LYS A 110 -19.09 -10.47 -19.63
CA LYS A 110 -19.71 -11.09 -20.81
C LYS A 110 -18.77 -11.12 -22.01
N THR A 111 -18.08 -10.00 -22.26
CA THR A 111 -17.19 -9.88 -23.44
C THR A 111 -15.76 -10.31 -23.16
N LYS A 112 -15.41 -10.54 -21.89
CA LYS A 112 -14.03 -10.80 -21.41
C LYS A 112 -13.03 -9.71 -21.84
N LYS A 113 -13.52 -8.53 -22.19
CA LYS A 113 -12.69 -7.43 -22.68
C LYS A 113 -12.29 -6.51 -21.52
N THR A 114 -11.02 -6.15 -21.49
CA THR A 114 -10.51 -5.09 -20.61
C THR A 114 -10.99 -3.74 -21.13
N LEU A 115 -11.78 -3.05 -20.31
CA LEU A 115 -12.33 -1.73 -20.64
C LEU A 115 -11.36 -0.61 -20.26
N PHE A 116 -10.64 -0.82 -19.16
CA PHE A 116 -9.64 0.10 -18.65
C PHE A 116 -8.60 -0.71 -17.89
N SER A 117 -7.32 -0.40 -18.07
CA SER A 117 -6.24 -0.92 -17.23
C SER A 117 -5.18 0.13 -17.08
N LYS A 118 -4.73 0.37 -15.86
CA LYS A 118 -3.65 1.31 -15.58
C LYS A 118 -2.89 0.88 -14.34
N LYS A 119 -1.58 1.13 -14.39
CA LYS A 119 -0.67 0.94 -13.27
C LYS A 119 -0.54 2.25 -12.48
N TYR A 120 -0.69 2.14 -11.18
CA TYR A 120 -0.62 3.25 -10.23
C TYR A 120 0.50 3.01 -9.24
N THR A 121 1.33 4.03 -9.06
CA THR A 121 2.41 4.04 -8.08
C THR A 121 2.10 5.14 -7.08
N ALA A 122 1.94 4.78 -5.81
CA ALA A 122 1.72 5.76 -4.76
C ALA A 122 3.00 6.56 -4.51
N THR A 123 2.85 7.75 -3.94
CA THR A 123 3.99 8.57 -3.53
C THR A 123 4.79 7.80 -2.47
N PRO A 124 6.11 7.56 -2.67
CA PRO A 124 6.91 6.84 -1.69
C PRO A 124 6.90 7.55 -0.34
N PHE A 125 6.72 6.78 0.73
CA PHE A 125 6.78 7.28 2.08
C PHE A 125 8.21 7.13 2.62
N SER A 126 8.70 8.14 3.34
CA SER A 126 9.98 8.09 4.03
C SER A 126 9.92 8.92 5.30
N GLU A 127 10.30 8.34 6.43
CA GLU A 127 10.33 9.01 7.72
C GLU A 127 11.56 8.61 8.53
N VAL A 128 12.09 9.59 9.27
CA VAL A 128 13.18 9.41 10.23
C VAL A 128 12.58 9.31 11.62
N GLY A 129 13.03 8.34 12.40
CA GLY A 129 12.54 8.10 13.75
C GLY A 129 13.58 8.34 14.82
N TRP A 130 13.11 8.71 16.01
CA TRP A 130 13.89 8.83 17.23
C TRP A 130 13.43 7.80 18.26
N ILE A 131 14.25 7.50 19.26
CA ILE A 131 13.87 6.54 20.32
C ILE A 131 12.62 6.99 21.11
N TYR A 132 12.37 8.30 21.14
CA TYR A 132 11.22 8.90 21.81
C TYR A 132 9.99 9.04 20.91
N ASP A 133 10.15 8.87 19.60
CA ASP A 133 9.09 8.99 18.59
C ASP A 133 9.43 8.09 17.40
N LEU A 134 9.04 6.82 17.52
CA LEU A 134 9.30 5.81 16.51
C LEU A 134 8.18 5.83 15.47
N PRO A 135 8.51 6.00 14.18
CA PRO A 135 7.51 6.01 13.12
C PRO A 135 6.86 4.64 12.98
N ASN A 136 5.64 4.65 12.47
CA ASN A 136 5.00 3.42 12.03
C ASN A 136 5.76 2.86 10.83
N ASP A 137 6.10 1.57 10.87
CA ASP A 137 6.82 0.90 9.78
C ASP A 137 6.03 0.89 8.46
N PHE A 138 4.71 1.06 8.52
CA PHE A 138 3.82 0.89 7.36
C PHE A 138 2.77 1.99 7.24
N ARG A 139 2.73 2.61 6.06
CA ARG A 139 1.68 3.56 5.66
C ARG A 139 0.92 3.13 4.39
N TYR A 140 0.80 1.82 4.21
CA TYR A 140 0.15 1.27 3.03
C TYR A 140 -1.33 1.64 2.93
N ALA A 141 -2.05 1.81 4.04
CA ALA A 141 -3.46 2.21 4.02
C ALA A 141 -3.65 3.57 3.32
N GLU A 142 -2.77 4.54 3.62
CA GLU A 142 -2.81 5.87 3.02
C GLU A 142 -2.34 5.86 1.56
N MET A 143 -1.31 5.06 1.25
CA MET A 143 -0.83 4.88 -0.12
C MET A 143 -1.90 4.21 -1.01
N VAL A 144 -2.63 3.23 -0.48
CA VAL A 144 -3.75 2.58 -1.17
C VAL A 144 -4.87 3.59 -1.43
N LYS A 145 -5.21 4.39 -0.41
CA LYS A 145 -6.23 5.44 -0.55
C LYS A 145 -5.87 6.46 -1.64
N GLU A 146 -4.60 6.87 -1.71
CA GLU A 146 -4.08 7.74 -2.78
C GLU A 146 -4.32 7.10 -4.16
N ILE A 147 -3.90 5.84 -4.33
CA ILE A 147 -4.08 5.10 -5.59
C ILE A 147 -5.57 5.00 -5.97
N TYR A 148 -6.45 4.72 -5.02
CA TYR A 148 -7.89 4.60 -5.29
C TYR A 148 -8.51 5.93 -5.67
N GLY A 149 -8.11 7.03 -5.04
CA GLY A 149 -8.51 8.37 -5.46
C GLY A 149 -8.11 8.67 -6.91
N GLN A 150 -6.89 8.31 -7.31
CA GLN A 150 -6.42 8.45 -8.70
C GLN A 150 -7.23 7.56 -9.66
N PHE A 151 -7.46 6.30 -9.29
CA PHE A 151 -8.23 5.35 -10.10
C PHE A 151 -9.68 5.78 -10.32
N VAL A 152 -10.37 6.21 -9.25
CA VAL A 152 -11.73 6.75 -9.32
C VAL A 152 -11.79 7.98 -10.22
N THR A 153 -10.82 8.88 -10.12
CA THR A 153 -10.74 10.08 -10.96
C THR A 153 -10.54 9.73 -12.43
N ASP A 154 -9.68 8.77 -12.72
CA ASP A 154 -9.45 8.28 -14.09
C ASP A 154 -10.71 7.59 -14.66
N LEU A 155 -11.42 6.80 -13.84
CA LEU A 155 -12.68 6.17 -14.25
C LEU A 155 -13.75 7.22 -14.57
N LYS A 156 -13.92 8.25 -13.72
CA LYS A 156 -14.85 9.36 -13.96
C LYS A 156 -14.53 10.10 -15.26
N THR A 157 -13.24 10.34 -15.52
CA THR A 157 -12.76 11.00 -16.74
C THR A 157 -12.98 10.14 -17.99
N THR A 158 -12.76 8.83 -17.88
CA THR A 158 -12.87 7.90 -19.01
C THR A 158 -14.32 7.56 -19.34
N PHE A 159 -15.19 7.48 -18.31
CA PHE A 159 -16.59 7.10 -18.44
C PHE A 159 -17.52 8.19 -17.86
N PRO A 160 -17.53 9.42 -18.42
CA PRO A 160 -18.30 10.55 -17.86
C PRO A 160 -19.82 10.38 -17.98
N LYS A 161 -20.29 9.48 -18.85
CA LYS A 161 -21.71 9.13 -19.01
C LYS A 161 -22.08 7.81 -18.32
N GLY A 162 -21.20 7.31 -17.45
CA GLY A 162 -21.28 5.97 -16.89
C GLY A 162 -20.88 4.87 -17.88
N LEU A 163 -20.74 3.65 -17.37
CA LEU A 163 -20.56 2.46 -18.20
C LEU A 163 -21.90 2.15 -18.87
N LYS A 164 -21.98 2.36 -20.19
CA LYS A 164 -23.17 2.00 -20.97
C LYS A 164 -23.29 0.47 -21.07
N ASP A 165 -24.50 -0.02 -20.84
CA ASP A 165 -24.92 -1.42 -21.04
C ASP A 165 -24.68 -1.91 -22.48
#